data_AF-A0A934FYW5-F1
#
_entry.id   AF-A0A934FYW5-F1
#
_cell.length_a   1.000
_cell.length_b   1.000
_cell.length_c   1.000
_cell.angle_alpha   90.00
_cell.angle_beta   90.00
_cell.angle_gamma   90.00
#
_symmetry.space_group_name_H-M   'P 1'
#
loop_
_entity.id
_entity.type
_entity.pdbx_description
1 polymer ?
#
loop_
_entity_poly.entity_id
_entity_poly.type
_entity_poly.pdbx_seq_one_letter_code
_entity_poly.pdbx_strand_id
1 'polypeptide(L)'
;MKSTIQAVLFSAFACVFLFSSVTAFADGEECLKDPPNAKAALKRAKEAESAKPVQALLLYGKIWFCVDKNGPGEVEAGKKRILENLARAQEKKGFIHSNGNYLNYVVDAHCAKLDKARMEERGDYSEYDEMKGPDNECVNANRAEFNRSSGAFEILWGAGERAEADAALMRGVKAKPKDLEIVRFAFEHFTPGEGNNSSDGYIPDPGSGRELRRIATQNTDDLLAKEDKSFGDKTISLSVTDELAGMSPAKRSLKLLGEAKEWALLVDRQTTDKVLARAKKRGADVLEIDKKSPSHVSLSEALELYEFAGDDGVVRDIKATADRRGEQSAFRGEAREAVFYFGISGNKKRASELSGETKKGYDKKNPEKDVLKGDKEKKQFKKGTDDLEKELGM
;
A
#
# COMPACT_ATOMS: atom_id res chain seq x y z
N MET A 1 -19.98 -34.85 45.79
CA MET A 1 -19.25 -35.74 44.86
C MET A 1 -18.11 -34.91 44.28
N LYS A 2 -16.90 -35.05 44.83
CA LYS A 2 -15.72 -35.70 44.19
C LYS A 2 -15.41 -35.08 42.81
N SER A 3 -14.41 -34.18 42.71
CA SER A 3 -13.00 -34.47 42.31
C SER A 3 -12.91 -34.72 40.79
N THR A 4 -12.00 -34.21 39.94
CA THR A 4 -10.56 -33.91 40.08
C THR A 4 -10.05 -33.15 38.82
N ILE A 5 -9.22 -32.12 39.00
CA ILE A 5 -7.89 -31.84 38.39
C ILE A 5 -7.61 -32.25 36.93
N GLN A 6 -7.24 -31.28 36.06
CA GLN A 6 -5.91 -31.27 35.41
C GLN A 6 -5.51 -29.90 34.86
N ALA A 7 -4.44 -29.36 35.45
CA ALA A 7 -3.70 -28.19 35.02
C ALA A 7 -2.84 -28.52 33.80
N VAL A 8 -2.74 -27.59 32.85
CA VAL A 8 -1.66 -27.58 31.84
C VAL A 8 -0.75 -26.40 32.15
N LEU A 9 0.29 -26.72 32.91
CA LEU A 9 1.56 -26.01 32.93
C LEU A 9 2.21 -26.15 31.54
N PHE A 10 2.45 -25.04 30.84
CA PHE A 10 3.57 -25.00 29.90
C PHE A 10 4.66 -24.10 30.45
N SER A 11 5.70 -24.81 30.86
CA SER A 11 6.95 -24.41 31.48
C SER A 11 7.69 -23.33 30.69
N ALA A 12 8.27 -22.41 31.47
CA ALA A 12 9.33 -21.51 31.07
C ALA A 12 10.51 -22.29 30.47
N PHE A 13 10.85 -21.99 29.20
CA PHE A 13 12.15 -22.30 28.65
C PHE A 13 12.98 -21.02 28.57
N ALA A 14 13.55 -20.65 29.71
CA ALA A 14 14.70 -19.76 29.77
C ALA A 14 15.93 -20.59 29.35
N CYS A 15 16.30 -20.50 28.07
CA CYS A 15 17.64 -20.88 27.63
C CYS A 15 18.49 -19.62 27.50
N VAL A 16 19.41 -19.49 28.44
CA VAL A 16 20.63 -18.68 28.35
C VAL A 16 21.34 -19.06 27.04
N PHE A 17 21.22 -18.20 26.02
CA PHE A 17 22.03 -18.30 24.80
C PHE A 17 23.35 -17.59 25.03
N LEU A 18 24.36 -18.35 25.47
CA LEU A 18 25.74 -17.91 25.42
C LEU A 18 26.22 -17.89 23.96
N PHE A 19 26.81 -16.76 23.60
CA PHE A 19 27.44 -16.45 22.33
C PHE A 19 28.48 -17.52 21.94
N SER A 20 28.21 -18.21 20.84
CA SER A 20 29.21 -18.98 20.07
C SER A 20 28.77 -19.00 18.61
N SER A 21 28.97 -17.88 17.94
CA SER A 21 28.70 -17.75 16.50
C SER A 21 29.74 -16.86 15.84
N VAL A 22 30.99 -17.30 15.78
CA VAL A 22 32.01 -16.74 14.89
C VAL A 22 32.96 -17.88 14.51
N THR A 23 32.86 -18.36 13.27
CA THR A 23 33.91 -19.07 12.49
C THR A 23 33.38 -19.62 11.16
N ALA A 24 32.06 -19.67 10.94
CA ALA A 24 31.53 -20.51 9.86
C ALA A 24 31.95 -20.14 8.43
N PHE A 25 32.47 -18.95 8.11
CA PHE A 25 32.62 -18.48 6.72
C PHE A 25 34.02 -18.60 6.09
N ALA A 26 35.08 -18.86 6.85
CA ALA A 26 36.44 -18.97 6.29
C ALA A 26 36.77 -20.35 5.68
N ASP A 27 36.00 -21.41 6.00
CA ASP A 27 36.38 -22.81 5.71
C ASP A 27 35.90 -23.33 4.32
N GLY A 28 35.40 -22.46 3.44
CA GLY A 28 34.81 -22.87 2.15
C GLY A 28 35.81 -23.50 1.18
N GLU A 29 37.05 -22.99 1.12
CA GLU A 29 38.11 -23.54 0.26
C GLU A 29 38.80 -24.77 0.86
N GLU A 30 38.72 -24.96 2.18
CA GLU A 30 39.45 -26.04 2.87
C GLU A 30 38.73 -27.40 2.78
N CYS A 31 37.42 -27.40 2.51
CA CYS A 31 36.63 -28.62 2.37
C CYS A 31 36.97 -29.46 1.12
N LEU A 32 37.60 -28.89 0.08
CA LEU A 32 38.11 -29.65 -1.06
C LEU A 32 39.31 -30.54 -0.70
N LYS A 33 39.94 -30.31 0.48
CA LYS A 33 41.16 -31.00 0.90
C LYS A 33 40.93 -32.11 1.94
N ASP A 34 39.74 -32.21 2.56
CA ASP A 34 39.50 -33.17 3.67
C ASP A 34 38.03 -33.70 3.74
N PRO A 35 37.71 -34.82 3.05
CA PRO A 35 36.36 -35.43 3.02
C PRO A 35 35.70 -35.77 4.38
N PRO A 36 36.43 -36.19 5.42
CA PRO A 36 35.94 -36.27 6.80
C PRO A 36 35.21 -35.01 7.30
N ASN A 37 35.68 -33.82 6.91
CA ASN A 37 35.09 -32.54 7.33
C ASN A 37 33.74 -32.28 6.66
N ALA A 38 33.56 -32.70 5.40
CA ALA A 38 32.28 -32.57 4.70
C ALA A 38 31.16 -33.41 5.37
N LYS A 39 31.48 -34.65 5.81
CA LYS A 39 30.52 -35.50 6.54
C LYS A 39 30.15 -34.92 7.91
N ALA A 40 31.14 -34.40 8.65
CA ALA A 40 30.90 -33.75 9.94
C ALA A 40 30.06 -32.47 9.77
N ALA A 41 30.34 -31.66 8.76
CA ALA A 41 29.58 -30.47 8.43
C ALA A 41 28.13 -30.81 8.02
N LEU A 42 27.93 -31.87 7.22
CA LEU A 42 26.60 -32.34 6.85
C LEU A 42 25.79 -32.79 8.08
N LYS A 43 26.43 -33.51 9.01
CA LYS A 43 25.80 -33.88 10.28
C LYS A 43 25.40 -32.65 11.10
N ARG A 44 26.28 -31.65 11.23
CA ARG A 44 25.97 -30.37 11.91
C ARG A 44 24.82 -29.61 11.23
N ALA A 45 24.76 -29.62 9.89
CA ALA A 45 23.67 -28.99 9.15
C ALA A 45 22.33 -29.65 9.47
N LYS A 46 22.27 -30.99 9.48
CA LYS A 46 21.08 -31.77 9.86
C LYS A 46 20.62 -31.48 11.28
N GLU A 47 21.54 -31.47 12.24
CA GLU A 47 21.24 -31.16 13.65
C GLU A 47 20.71 -29.72 13.82
N ALA A 48 21.11 -28.79 12.94
CA ALA A 48 20.69 -27.40 12.97
C ALA A 48 19.35 -27.13 12.24
N GLU A 49 18.81 -28.06 11.44
CA GLU A 49 17.62 -27.82 10.60
C GLU A 49 16.42 -27.27 11.40
N SER A 50 16.14 -27.86 12.56
CA SER A 50 14.98 -27.50 13.39
C SER A 50 15.24 -26.32 14.33
N ALA A 51 16.46 -26.24 14.91
CA ALA A 51 16.78 -25.25 15.93
C ALA A 51 17.31 -23.93 15.35
N LYS A 52 18.07 -23.99 14.25
CA LYS A 52 18.78 -22.85 13.63
C LYS A 52 18.72 -22.96 12.09
N PRO A 53 17.53 -22.86 11.48
CA PRO A 53 17.32 -23.14 10.06
C PRO A 53 18.20 -22.30 9.12
N VAL A 54 18.46 -21.03 9.45
CA VAL A 54 19.36 -20.17 8.64
C VAL A 54 20.79 -20.67 8.69
N GLN A 55 21.27 -21.05 9.87
CA GLN A 55 22.61 -21.61 10.02
C GLN A 55 22.73 -22.94 9.24
N ALA A 56 21.70 -23.78 9.28
CA ALA A 56 21.65 -25.00 8.50
C ALA A 56 21.68 -24.71 6.99
N LEU A 57 20.93 -23.73 6.48
CA LEU A 57 20.99 -23.31 5.06
C LEU A 57 22.38 -22.86 4.64
N LEU A 58 23.04 -22.06 5.48
CA LEU A 58 24.41 -21.60 5.23
C LEU A 58 25.42 -22.75 5.21
N LEU A 59 25.28 -23.71 6.12
CA LEU A 59 26.12 -24.91 6.14
C LEU A 59 25.89 -25.75 4.87
N TYR A 60 24.64 -25.98 4.48
CA TYR A 60 24.31 -26.66 3.23
C TYR A 60 24.83 -25.92 2.00
N GLY A 61 24.82 -24.59 2.01
CA GLY A 61 25.43 -23.77 0.95
C GLY A 61 26.92 -24.06 0.76
N LYS A 62 27.66 -24.15 1.87
CA LYS A 62 29.11 -24.41 1.88
C LYS A 62 29.47 -25.83 1.45
N ILE A 63 28.72 -26.81 1.95
CA ILE A 63 29.02 -28.23 1.71
C ILE A 63 28.73 -28.62 0.27
N TRP A 64 27.86 -27.89 -0.44
CA TRP A 64 27.42 -28.21 -1.81
C TRP A 64 28.54 -28.64 -2.77
N PHE A 65 29.66 -27.90 -2.76
CA PHE A 65 30.79 -28.15 -3.65
C PHE A 65 31.74 -29.25 -3.16
N CYS A 66 31.51 -29.77 -1.95
CA CYS A 66 32.45 -30.62 -1.22
C CYS A 66 31.98 -32.06 -1.03
N VAL A 67 30.75 -32.38 -1.44
CA VAL A 67 30.20 -33.74 -1.37
C VAL A 67 30.37 -34.50 -2.69
N ASP A 68 30.86 -35.74 -2.60
CA ASP A 68 30.93 -36.70 -3.72
C ASP A 68 29.57 -36.96 -4.39
N LYS A 69 29.53 -37.65 -5.54
CA LYS A 69 28.36 -37.95 -6.39
C LYS A 69 27.00 -38.23 -5.71
N ASN A 70 26.98 -38.73 -4.47
CA ASN A 70 25.75 -39.03 -3.70
C ASN A 70 25.34 -37.94 -2.69
N GLY A 71 26.19 -36.98 -2.36
CA GLY A 71 25.90 -35.95 -1.36
C GLY A 71 25.22 -34.66 -1.86
N PRO A 72 25.29 -34.26 -3.15
CA PRO A 72 24.49 -33.14 -3.64
C PRO A 72 23.00 -33.30 -3.35
N GLY A 73 22.45 -34.51 -3.55
CA GLY A 73 21.03 -34.79 -3.31
C GLY A 73 20.59 -34.61 -1.85
N GLU A 74 21.44 -34.97 -0.87
CA GLU A 74 21.10 -34.74 0.54
C GLU A 74 21.18 -33.26 0.92
N VAL A 75 22.15 -32.53 0.36
CA VAL A 75 22.27 -31.09 0.57
C VAL A 75 21.07 -30.35 -0.04
N GLU A 76 20.66 -30.72 -1.26
CA GLU A 76 19.42 -30.23 -1.90
C GLU A 76 18.20 -30.51 -1.03
N ALA A 77 18.02 -31.78 -0.63
CA ALA A 77 16.89 -32.19 0.19
C ALA A 77 16.85 -31.46 1.54
N GLY A 78 18.01 -31.24 2.18
CA GLY A 78 18.12 -30.47 3.40
C GLY A 78 17.73 -29.00 3.23
N LYS A 79 18.26 -28.32 2.20
CA LYS A 79 17.87 -26.94 1.86
C LYS A 79 16.37 -26.84 1.61
N LYS A 80 15.83 -27.75 0.79
CA LYS A 80 14.42 -27.84 0.45
C LYS A 80 13.55 -27.98 1.70
N ARG A 81 13.84 -28.95 2.59
CA ARG A 81 13.09 -29.14 3.85
C ARG A 81 13.05 -27.86 4.69
N ILE A 82 14.18 -27.18 4.85
CA ILE A 82 14.24 -25.94 5.63
C ILE A 82 13.39 -24.84 4.98
N LEU A 83 13.56 -24.62 3.68
CA LEU A 83 12.87 -23.54 2.95
C LEU A 83 11.36 -23.79 2.90
N GLU A 84 10.92 -25.03 2.69
CA GLU A 84 9.51 -25.39 2.80
C GLU A 84 8.95 -25.14 4.20
N ASN A 85 9.68 -25.49 5.26
CA ASN A 85 9.23 -25.25 6.63
C ASN A 85 9.12 -23.75 6.95
N LEU A 86 10.08 -22.95 6.48
CA LEU A 86 10.05 -21.49 6.61
C LEU A 86 8.88 -20.90 5.81
N ALA A 87 8.68 -21.33 4.57
CA ALA A 87 7.59 -20.88 3.72
C ALA A 87 6.22 -21.20 4.33
N ARG A 88 6.00 -22.44 4.79
CA ARG A 88 4.76 -22.82 5.49
C ARG A 88 4.53 -22.00 6.76
N ALA A 89 5.59 -21.65 7.49
CA ALA A 89 5.48 -20.80 8.67
C ALA A 89 5.06 -19.36 8.32
N GLN A 90 5.51 -18.83 7.18
CA GLN A 90 5.10 -17.50 6.70
C GLN A 90 3.69 -17.51 6.10
N GLU A 91 3.34 -18.56 5.34
CA GLU A 91 1.98 -18.77 4.82
C GLU A 91 0.96 -18.79 5.95
N LYS A 92 1.25 -19.48 7.07
CA LYS A 92 0.39 -19.48 8.27
C LYS A 92 0.21 -18.11 8.92
N LYS A 93 1.17 -17.20 8.75
CA LYS A 93 1.05 -15.81 9.23
C LYS A 93 0.36 -14.90 8.21
N GLY A 94 0.02 -15.42 7.03
CA GLY A 94 -0.57 -14.65 5.93
C GLY A 94 0.45 -13.86 5.11
N PHE A 95 1.75 -14.10 5.28
CA PHE A 95 2.81 -13.52 4.46
C PHE A 95 3.03 -14.39 3.22
N ILE A 96 2.33 -14.07 2.14
CA ILE A 96 2.37 -14.84 0.89
C ILE A 96 3.50 -14.37 -0.02
N HIS A 97 3.61 -13.06 -0.23
CA HIS A 97 4.66 -12.46 -1.05
C HIS A 97 5.26 -11.23 -0.34
N SER A 98 6.39 -10.77 -0.83
CA SER A 98 7.17 -9.64 -0.32
C SER A 98 8.12 -9.11 -1.40
N ASN A 99 8.41 -7.82 -1.38
CA ASN A 99 9.30 -7.20 -2.40
C ASN A 99 10.80 -7.40 -2.11
N GLY A 100 11.21 -8.49 -1.47
CA GLY A 100 12.60 -8.65 -1.01
C GLY A 100 13.09 -10.09 -0.89
N ASN A 101 14.41 -10.24 -0.80
CA ASN A 101 15.05 -11.53 -0.61
C ASN A 101 14.68 -12.15 0.75
N TYR A 102 14.59 -13.48 0.78
CA TYR A 102 14.34 -14.25 2.01
C TYR A 102 15.52 -14.27 2.99
N LEU A 103 16.69 -13.82 2.55
CA LEU A 103 17.88 -13.60 3.37
C LEU A 103 18.29 -12.13 3.32
N ASN A 104 18.55 -11.57 4.50
CA ASN A 104 19.24 -10.30 4.67
C ASN A 104 20.70 -10.58 5.02
N TYR A 105 21.61 -9.81 4.47
CA TYR A 105 23.02 -9.84 4.85
C TYR A 105 23.29 -8.69 5.80
N VAL A 106 23.56 -9.00 7.05
CA VAL A 106 23.84 -8.04 8.12
C VAL A 106 25.33 -8.08 8.42
N VAL A 107 25.98 -6.92 8.45
CA VAL A 107 27.39 -6.83 8.86
C VAL A 107 27.53 -7.36 10.28
N ASP A 108 28.43 -8.31 10.50
CA ASP A 108 28.68 -8.86 11.84
C ASP A 108 29.03 -7.73 12.83
N ALA A 109 28.44 -7.74 14.02
CA ALA A 109 28.67 -6.71 15.03
C ALA A 109 30.14 -6.59 15.46
N HIS A 110 30.91 -7.67 15.38
CA HIS A 110 32.36 -7.66 15.60
C HIS A 110 33.07 -6.90 14.48
N CYS A 111 32.68 -7.14 13.23
CA CYS A 111 33.23 -6.46 12.06
C CYS A 111 32.83 -4.98 12.03
N ALA A 112 31.58 -4.66 12.37
CA ALA A 112 31.15 -3.28 12.55
C ALA A 112 31.95 -2.55 13.65
N LYS A 113 32.34 -3.25 14.73
CA LYS A 113 33.22 -2.69 15.78
C LYS A 113 34.66 -2.51 15.31
N LEU A 114 35.21 -3.46 14.55
CA LEU A 114 36.56 -3.36 13.99
C LEU A 114 36.65 -2.25 12.94
N ASP A 115 35.66 -2.14 12.06
CA ASP A 115 35.57 -1.06 11.07
C ASP A 115 35.46 0.29 11.77
N LYS A 116 34.61 0.40 12.80
CA LYS A 116 34.49 1.62 13.61
C LYS A 116 35.82 1.97 14.30
N ALA A 117 36.51 1.00 14.91
CA ALA A 117 37.79 1.23 15.57
C ALA A 117 38.88 1.69 14.59
N ARG A 118 38.93 1.11 13.38
CA ARG A 118 39.83 1.55 12.31
C ARG A 118 39.53 2.98 11.84
N MET A 119 38.25 3.36 11.79
CA MET A 119 37.84 4.72 11.41
C MET A 119 38.23 5.75 12.46
N GLU A 120 38.05 5.41 13.74
CA GLU A 120 38.47 6.26 14.86
C GLU A 120 40.00 6.45 14.88
N GLU A 121 40.77 5.44 14.47
CA GLU A 121 42.24 5.50 14.40
C GLU A 121 42.76 6.35 13.22
N ARG A 122 42.08 6.31 12.06
CA ARG A 122 42.53 7.02 10.85
C ARG A 122 42.09 8.48 10.77
N GLY A 123 41.06 8.89 11.52
CA GLY A 123 40.62 10.28 11.60
C GLY A 123 40.03 10.86 10.31
N ASP A 124 39.83 10.05 9.27
CA ASP A 124 39.26 10.46 7.99
C ASP A 124 38.07 9.57 7.62
N TYR A 125 36.89 10.17 7.58
CA TYR A 125 35.62 9.51 7.24
C TYR A 125 35.27 9.62 5.75
N SER A 126 36.09 10.29 4.94
CA SER A 126 35.75 10.62 3.55
C SER A 126 35.98 9.49 2.54
N GLU A 127 36.75 8.45 2.89
CA GLU A 127 37.10 7.32 2.02
C GLU A 127 36.20 6.07 2.17
N TYR A 128 35.08 6.19 2.89
CA TYR A 128 34.22 5.05 3.26
C TYR A 128 33.68 4.26 2.04
N ASP A 129 33.42 4.93 0.92
CA ASP A 129 32.81 4.29 -0.26
C ASP A 129 33.82 3.50 -1.14
N GLU A 130 35.13 3.70 -0.97
CA GLU A 130 36.16 3.10 -1.83
C GLU A 130 36.84 1.85 -1.22
N MET A 131 36.62 1.54 0.07
CA MET A 131 37.26 0.40 0.75
C MET A 131 36.61 -0.98 0.48
N LYS A 132 36.11 -1.21 -0.75
CA LYS A 132 35.74 -2.55 -1.24
C LYS A 132 36.95 -3.29 -1.85
N GLY A 133 38.05 -3.34 -1.10
CA GLY A 133 39.22 -4.16 -1.44
C GLY A 133 39.08 -5.61 -0.92
N PRO A 134 39.53 -6.63 -1.68
CA PRO A 134 39.30 -8.05 -1.38
C PRO A 134 40.03 -8.64 -0.16
N ASP A 135 40.91 -7.89 0.50
CA ASP A 135 41.89 -8.45 1.46
C ASP A 135 41.58 -8.14 2.94
N ASN A 136 40.39 -7.63 3.25
CA ASN A 136 39.98 -7.39 4.63
C ASN A 136 39.14 -8.58 5.13
N GLU A 137 39.58 -9.23 6.21
CA GLU A 137 38.85 -10.31 6.91
C GLU A 137 37.38 -9.97 7.25
N CYS A 138 37.02 -8.68 7.27
CA CYS A 138 35.66 -8.20 7.51
C CYS A 138 34.79 -8.02 6.26
N VAL A 139 35.36 -7.98 5.04
CA VAL A 139 34.60 -7.75 3.78
C VAL A 139 33.68 -8.94 3.44
N ASN A 140 34.00 -10.14 3.96
CA ASN A 140 33.16 -11.34 3.86
C ASN A 140 32.36 -11.66 5.13
N ALA A 141 32.36 -10.78 6.13
CA ALA A 141 31.71 -11.02 7.43
C ALA A 141 30.23 -10.60 7.47
N ASN A 142 29.55 -10.70 6.32
CA ASN A 142 28.10 -10.54 6.29
C ASN A 142 27.45 -11.81 6.82
N ARG A 143 26.81 -11.71 7.99
CA ARG A 143 25.97 -12.77 8.53
C ARG A 143 24.65 -12.75 7.77
N ALA A 144 24.29 -13.88 7.16
CA ALA A 144 22.95 -14.03 6.62
C ALA A 144 21.95 -14.25 7.76
N GLU A 145 20.87 -13.48 7.75
CA GLU A 145 19.73 -13.61 8.64
C GLU A 145 18.46 -13.83 7.81
N PHE A 146 17.53 -14.63 8.34
CA PHE A 146 16.24 -14.81 7.68
C PHE A 146 15.46 -13.51 7.73
N ASN A 147 15.04 -13.05 6.57
CA ASN A 147 14.17 -11.90 6.48
C ASN A 147 12.76 -12.30 6.93
N ARG A 148 12.38 -11.87 8.14
CA ARG A 148 11.10 -12.27 8.76
C ARG A 148 9.89 -11.70 8.04
N SER A 149 10.05 -10.67 7.22
CA SER A 149 8.97 -10.13 6.38
C SER A 149 8.85 -10.83 5.03
N SER A 150 9.73 -11.79 4.72
CA SER A 150 9.63 -12.49 3.44
C SER A 150 8.43 -13.41 3.36
N GLY A 151 7.78 -13.37 2.21
CA GLY A 151 6.64 -14.19 1.88
C GLY A 151 7.03 -15.63 1.57
N ALA A 152 6.04 -16.52 1.69
CA ALA A 152 6.20 -17.93 1.33
C ALA A 152 6.66 -18.12 -0.13
N PHE A 153 6.16 -17.28 -1.05
CA PHE A 153 6.53 -17.30 -2.46
C PHE A 153 8.03 -17.06 -2.66
N GLU A 154 8.60 -15.96 -2.13
CA GLU A 154 10.02 -15.65 -2.37
C GLU A 154 10.97 -16.68 -1.75
N ILE A 155 10.57 -17.29 -0.63
CA ILE A 155 11.33 -18.36 0.03
C ILE A 155 11.42 -19.60 -0.89
N LEU A 156 10.28 -20.04 -1.43
CA LEU A 156 10.22 -21.21 -2.31
C LEU A 156 10.84 -20.91 -3.69
N TRP A 157 10.59 -19.71 -4.21
CA TRP A 157 11.17 -19.25 -5.47
C TRP A 157 12.69 -19.19 -5.38
N GLY A 158 13.23 -18.63 -4.30
CA GLY A 158 14.66 -18.61 -4.02
C GLY A 158 15.27 -19.98 -3.76
N ALA A 159 14.47 -20.96 -3.34
CA ALA A 159 14.86 -22.36 -3.21
C ALA A 159 15.00 -23.10 -4.56
N GLY A 160 14.53 -22.49 -5.67
CA GLY A 160 14.36 -23.17 -6.95
C GLY A 160 13.10 -24.05 -7.03
N GLU A 161 12.24 -24.02 -6.00
CA GLU A 161 11.00 -24.80 -5.94
C GLU A 161 9.86 -24.07 -6.66
N ARG A 162 10.03 -23.85 -7.97
CA ARG A 162 9.14 -23.00 -8.79
C ARG A 162 7.67 -23.40 -8.71
N ALA A 163 7.38 -24.69 -8.87
CA ALA A 163 6.02 -25.20 -8.84
C ALA A 163 5.36 -25.05 -7.45
N GLU A 164 6.11 -25.23 -6.36
CA GLU A 164 5.58 -25.05 -5.02
C GLU A 164 5.41 -23.56 -4.68
N ALA A 165 6.30 -22.70 -5.18
CA ALA A 165 6.14 -21.25 -5.07
C ALA A 165 4.85 -20.77 -5.74
N ASP A 166 4.61 -21.20 -6.98
CA ASP A 166 3.37 -20.93 -7.72
C ASP A 166 2.13 -21.43 -6.95
N ALA A 167 2.20 -22.64 -6.40
CA ALA A 167 1.13 -23.20 -5.59
C ALA A 167 0.87 -22.38 -4.32
N ALA A 168 1.91 -21.95 -3.61
CA ALA A 168 1.81 -21.11 -2.41
C ALA A 168 1.19 -19.75 -2.74
N LEU A 169 1.59 -19.12 -3.85
CA LEU A 169 1.02 -17.86 -4.32
C LEU A 169 -0.47 -18.01 -4.63
N MET A 170 -0.86 -19.05 -5.37
CA MET A 170 -2.27 -19.30 -5.67
C MET A 170 -3.09 -19.70 -4.44
N ARG A 171 -2.50 -20.35 -3.43
CA ARG A 171 -3.16 -20.56 -2.12
C ARG A 171 -3.43 -19.24 -1.43
N GLY A 172 -2.46 -18.32 -1.46
CA GLY A 172 -2.62 -16.96 -0.94
C GLY A 172 -3.75 -16.18 -1.62
N VAL A 173 -3.78 -16.20 -2.95
CA VAL A 173 -4.86 -15.60 -3.76
C VAL A 173 -6.22 -16.20 -3.37
N LYS A 174 -6.33 -17.53 -3.27
CA LYS A 174 -7.59 -18.20 -2.89
C LYS A 174 -8.02 -17.89 -1.46
N ALA A 175 -7.07 -17.70 -0.54
CA ALA A 175 -7.37 -17.33 0.84
C ALA A 175 -7.86 -15.88 0.96
N LYS A 176 -7.34 -14.97 0.12
CA LYS A 176 -7.69 -13.55 0.10
C LYS A 176 -8.00 -13.05 -1.31
N PRO A 177 -9.10 -13.50 -1.94
CA PRO A 177 -9.38 -13.19 -3.36
C PRO A 177 -9.72 -11.72 -3.62
N LYS A 178 -9.95 -10.92 -2.57
CA LYS A 178 -10.22 -9.48 -2.65
C LYS A 178 -8.99 -8.62 -2.32
N ASP A 179 -7.86 -9.25 -2.03
CA ASP A 179 -6.59 -8.56 -1.79
C ASP A 179 -5.96 -8.24 -3.15
N LEU A 180 -6.16 -7.01 -3.61
CA LEU A 180 -5.70 -6.54 -4.91
C LEU A 180 -4.17 -6.59 -5.05
N GLU A 181 -3.43 -6.42 -3.96
CA GLU A 181 -1.97 -6.46 -3.98
C GLU A 181 -1.47 -7.88 -4.31
N ILE A 182 -1.97 -8.88 -3.59
CA ILE A 182 -1.62 -10.29 -3.82
C ILE A 182 -2.04 -10.73 -5.22
N VAL A 183 -3.25 -10.36 -5.68
CA VAL A 183 -3.73 -10.75 -7.00
C VAL A 183 -2.95 -10.08 -8.11
N ARG A 184 -2.59 -8.80 -7.98
CA ARG A 184 -1.77 -8.07 -8.96
C ARG A 184 -0.38 -8.68 -9.08
N PHE A 185 0.26 -8.97 -7.94
CA PHE A 185 1.55 -9.65 -7.92
C PHE A 185 1.47 -11.03 -8.60
N ALA A 186 0.45 -11.83 -8.27
CA ALA A 186 0.21 -13.11 -8.94
C ALA A 186 -0.04 -12.94 -10.44
N PHE A 187 -0.76 -11.90 -10.85
CA PHE A 187 -1.00 -11.62 -12.26
C PHE A 187 0.30 -11.36 -13.00
N GLU A 188 1.13 -10.44 -12.51
CA GLU A 188 2.45 -10.13 -13.09
C GLU A 188 3.34 -11.37 -13.20
N HIS A 189 3.27 -12.25 -12.19
CA HIS A 189 4.01 -13.52 -12.16
C HIS A 189 3.52 -14.54 -13.21
N PHE A 190 2.20 -14.77 -13.29
CA PHE A 190 1.61 -15.80 -14.17
C PHE A 190 1.30 -15.31 -15.59
N THR A 191 1.37 -14.01 -15.84
CA THR A 191 1.28 -13.42 -17.19
C THR A 191 2.54 -12.61 -17.49
N PRO A 192 3.72 -13.26 -17.54
CA PRO A 192 4.95 -12.57 -17.88
C PRO A 192 4.80 -11.96 -19.28
N GLY A 193 5.21 -10.70 -19.44
CA GLY A 193 5.31 -10.07 -20.75
C GLY A 193 6.27 -10.84 -21.67
N GLU A 194 6.23 -10.54 -22.97
CA GLU A 194 7.17 -11.08 -23.97
C GLU A 194 8.62 -10.77 -23.55
N GLY A 195 9.28 -11.70 -22.84
CA GLY A 195 10.66 -11.53 -22.37
C GLY A 195 10.94 -11.99 -20.94
N ASN A 196 9.92 -12.23 -20.11
CA ASN A 196 10.09 -12.64 -18.70
C ASN A 196 10.13 -14.17 -18.51
N ASN A 197 10.76 -14.89 -19.44
CA ASN A 197 11.09 -16.28 -19.18
C ASN A 197 12.17 -16.31 -18.10
N SER A 198 11.89 -17.06 -17.04
CA SER A 198 12.88 -17.39 -16.02
C SER A 198 14.15 -17.91 -16.70
N SER A 199 15.32 -17.53 -16.18
CA SER A 199 16.62 -17.95 -16.73
C SER A 199 16.83 -19.48 -16.69
N ASP A 200 16.02 -20.20 -15.92
CA ASP A 200 16.01 -21.66 -15.80
C ASP A 200 15.00 -22.36 -16.72
N GLY A 201 14.27 -21.61 -17.56
CA GLY A 201 13.32 -22.16 -18.52
C GLY A 201 12.00 -22.64 -17.90
N TYR A 202 11.74 -22.34 -16.63
CA TYR A 202 10.46 -22.63 -15.99
C TYR A 202 9.33 -21.76 -16.57
N ILE A 203 8.24 -22.41 -16.98
CA ILE A 203 7.04 -21.77 -17.51
C ILE A 203 5.90 -21.97 -16.48
N PRO A 204 5.36 -20.89 -15.89
CA PRO A 204 4.23 -20.97 -14.97
C PRO A 204 2.98 -21.59 -15.62
N ASP A 205 2.12 -22.23 -14.81
CA ASP A 205 0.88 -22.84 -15.32
C ASP A 205 -0.05 -21.77 -15.94
N PRO A 206 -0.38 -21.85 -17.25
CA PRO A 206 -1.31 -20.92 -17.89
C PRO A 206 -2.73 -20.99 -17.30
N GLY A 207 -3.08 -22.06 -16.58
CA GLY A 207 -4.32 -22.18 -15.81
C GLY A 207 -4.46 -21.12 -14.72
N SER A 208 -3.38 -20.79 -14.03
CA SER A 208 -3.35 -19.77 -12.97
C SER A 208 -3.72 -18.39 -13.51
N GLY A 209 -3.18 -18.00 -14.67
CA GLY A 209 -3.52 -16.72 -15.31
C GLY A 209 -5.00 -16.62 -15.69
N ARG A 210 -5.64 -17.72 -16.11
CA ARG A 210 -7.10 -17.73 -16.37
C ARG A 210 -7.92 -17.58 -15.09
N GLU A 211 -7.52 -18.26 -14.02
CA GLU A 211 -8.19 -18.16 -12.73
C GLU A 211 -8.08 -16.75 -12.13
N LEU A 212 -6.91 -16.10 -12.24
CA LEU A 212 -6.71 -14.72 -11.80
C LEU A 212 -7.61 -13.74 -12.56
N ARG A 213 -7.71 -13.88 -13.89
CA ARG A 213 -8.67 -13.10 -14.70
C ARG A 213 -10.11 -13.31 -14.25
N ARG A 214 -10.49 -14.54 -13.89
CA ARG A 214 -11.83 -14.87 -13.38
C ARG A 214 -12.11 -14.17 -12.04
N ILE A 215 -11.15 -14.21 -11.11
CA ILE A 215 -11.25 -13.52 -9.81
C ILE A 215 -11.36 -12.01 -10.01
N ALA A 216 -10.51 -11.43 -10.87
CA ALA A 216 -10.54 -10.01 -11.16
C ALA A 216 -11.87 -9.57 -11.79
N THR A 217 -12.39 -10.34 -12.76
CA THR A 217 -13.70 -10.10 -13.38
C THR A 217 -14.81 -10.11 -12.33
N GLN A 218 -14.82 -11.10 -11.44
CA GLN A 218 -15.81 -11.22 -10.38
C GLN A 218 -15.75 -10.03 -9.41
N ASN A 219 -14.55 -9.60 -9.01
CA ASN A 219 -14.38 -8.43 -8.14
C ASN A 219 -14.80 -7.12 -8.83
N THR A 220 -14.50 -6.95 -10.12
CA THR A 220 -14.99 -5.81 -10.92
C THR A 220 -16.52 -5.80 -10.94
N ASP A 221 -17.16 -6.93 -11.24
CA ASP A 221 -18.62 -7.01 -11.32
C ASP A 221 -19.29 -6.78 -9.95
N ASP A 222 -18.72 -7.32 -8.86
CA ASP A 222 -19.18 -7.05 -7.49
C ASP A 222 -19.11 -5.55 -7.16
N LEU A 223 -18.04 -4.87 -7.53
CA LEU A 223 -17.86 -3.43 -7.31
C LEU A 223 -18.83 -2.60 -8.16
N LEU A 224 -19.04 -2.97 -9.43
CA LEU A 224 -20.03 -2.34 -10.30
C LEU A 224 -21.47 -2.52 -9.80
N ALA A 225 -21.79 -3.67 -9.20
CA ALA A 225 -23.09 -3.91 -8.59
C ALA A 225 -23.29 -3.07 -7.32
N LYS A 226 -22.24 -2.96 -6.48
CA LYS A 226 -22.26 -2.08 -5.30
C LYS A 226 -22.38 -0.61 -5.67
N GLU A 227 -21.68 -0.18 -6.73
CA GLU A 227 -21.78 1.17 -7.29
C GLU A 227 -23.21 1.49 -7.68
N ASP A 228 -23.85 0.62 -8.45
CA ASP A 228 -25.20 0.84 -8.96
C ASP A 228 -26.21 1.04 -7.84
N LYS A 229 -26.08 0.20 -6.79
CA LYS A 229 -26.87 0.34 -5.57
C LYS A 229 -26.58 1.65 -4.83
N SER A 230 -25.30 2.00 -4.65
CA SER A 230 -24.89 3.20 -3.89
C SER A 230 -25.28 4.52 -4.58
N PHE A 231 -25.31 4.53 -5.91
CA PHE A 231 -25.70 5.69 -6.71
C PHE A 231 -27.23 5.89 -6.70
N GLY A 232 -28.01 4.80 -6.80
CA GLY A 232 -29.47 4.85 -6.77
C GLY A 232 -30.07 5.11 -5.39
N ASP A 233 -29.34 4.79 -4.31
CA ASP A 233 -29.82 4.95 -2.95
C ASP A 233 -29.67 6.41 -2.46
N LYS A 234 -30.80 7.14 -2.51
CA LYS A 234 -30.95 8.50 -1.96
C LYS A 234 -31.02 8.52 -0.42
N THR A 235 -31.17 7.36 0.20
CA THR A 235 -31.50 7.15 1.62
C THR A 235 -30.34 6.61 2.44
N ILE A 236 -29.10 6.62 1.94
CA ILE A 236 -27.92 6.23 2.73
C ILE A 236 -27.70 7.23 3.87
N SER A 237 -28.47 7.00 4.92
CA SER A 237 -28.37 7.53 6.27
C SER A 237 -27.38 6.65 7.02
N LEU A 238 -26.22 7.22 7.31
CA LEU A 238 -25.41 7.00 8.53
C LEU A 238 -25.03 5.56 8.97
N SER A 239 -25.24 4.50 8.17
CA SER A 239 -24.97 3.11 8.61
C SER A 239 -24.03 2.28 7.73
N VAL A 240 -23.33 2.89 6.78
CA VAL A 240 -22.26 2.21 6.03
C VAL A 240 -20.92 2.72 6.55
N THR A 241 -20.17 1.81 7.19
CA THR A 241 -18.76 1.91 7.60
C THR A 241 -18.03 3.18 7.13
N ASP A 242 -17.82 4.09 8.09
CA ASP A 242 -17.00 5.32 8.22
C ASP A 242 -16.35 6.06 7.03
N GLU A 243 -16.09 5.45 5.87
CA GLU A 243 -15.38 6.13 4.77
C GLU A 243 -16.29 6.73 3.69
N LEU A 244 -17.54 6.28 3.56
CA LEU A 244 -18.49 6.79 2.54
C LEU A 244 -19.54 7.75 3.13
N ALA A 245 -19.54 7.92 4.45
CA ALA A 245 -20.47 8.79 5.15
C ALA A 245 -20.22 10.26 4.75
N GLY A 246 -21.28 11.00 4.43
CA GLY A 246 -21.19 12.41 4.04
C GLY A 246 -20.74 12.68 2.60
N MET A 247 -20.36 11.64 1.83
CA MET A 247 -20.09 11.78 0.40
C MET A 247 -21.40 11.87 -0.40
N SER A 248 -21.43 12.67 -1.46
CA SER A 248 -22.53 12.67 -2.42
C SER A 248 -22.59 11.34 -3.21
N PRO A 249 -23.75 11.00 -3.81
CA PRO A 249 -23.87 9.81 -4.65
C PRO A 249 -22.81 9.72 -5.76
N ALA A 250 -22.46 10.84 -6.39
CA ALA A 250 -21.44 10.91 -7.43
C ALA A 250 -20.04 10.55 -6.89
N LYS A 251 -19.65 11.11 -5.74
CA LYS A 251 -18.35 10.81 -5.12
C LYS A 251 -18.21 9.36 -4.68
N ARG A 252 -19.28 8.77 -4.11
CA ARG A 252 -19.29 7.35 -3.76
C ARG A 252 -19.16 6.46 -4.99
N SER A 253 -19.88 6.82 -6.05
CA SER A 253 -19.79 6.13 -7.34
C SER A 253 -18.37 6.20 -7.90
N LEU A 254 -17.75 7.38 -7.92
CA LEU A 254 -16.38 7.57 -8.40
C LEU A 254 -15.36 6.70 -7.64
N LYS A 255 -15.44 6.62 -6.30
CA LYS A 255 -14.56 5.75 -5.50
C LYS A 255 -14.71 4.28 -5.89
N LEU A 256 -15.93 3.77 -5.97
CA LEU A 256 -16.20 2.37 -6.33
C LEU A 256 -15.81 2.07 -7.79
N LEU A 257 -15.99 3.01 -8.71
CA LEU A 257 -15.53 2.88 -10.10
C LEU A 257 -14.01 2.88 -10.19
N GLY A 258 -13.31 3.68 -9.36
CA GLY A 258 -11.85 3.65 -9.25
C GLY A 258 -11.35 2.28 -8.81
N GLU A 259 -11.92 1.73 -7.74
CA GLU A 259 -11.60 0.36 -7.30
C GLU A 259 -11.92 -0.68 -8.38
N ALA A 260 -13.08 -0.56 -9.05
CA ALA A 260 -13.47 -1.48 -10.12
C ALA A 260 -12.52 -1.42 -11.32
N LYS A 261 -12.00 -0.23 -11.65
CA LYS A 261 -11.04 -0.01 -12.74
C LYS A 261 -9.71 -0.70 -12.45
N GLU A 262 -9.20 -0.62 -11.22
CA GLU A 262 -7.97 -1.32 -10.83
C GLU A 262 -8.07 -2.84 -11.07
N TRP A 263 -9.21 -3.45 -10.74
CA TRP A 263 -9.47 -4.86 -11.06
C TRP A 263 -9.66 -5.11 -12.55
N ALA A 264 -10.35 -4.21 -13.25
CA ALA A 264 -10.63 -4.35 -14.69
C ALA A 264 -9.35 -4.31 -15.55
N LEU A 265 -8.33 -3.57 -15.11
CA LEU A 265 -7.01 -3.51 -15.75
C LEU A 265 -6.29 -4.88 -15.76
N LEU A 266 -6.61 -5.76 -14.81
CA LEU A 266 -6.08 -7.13 -14.76
C LEU A 266 -6.86 -8.10 -15.67
N VAL A 267 -7.97 -7.69 -16.27
CA VAL A 267 -8.80 -8.56 -17.11
C VAL A 267 -8.47 -8.32 -18.58
N ASP A 268 -8.93 -7.18 -19.10
CA ASP A 268 -8.75 -6.74 -20.47
C ASP A 268 -9.23 -5.29 -20.65
N ARG A 269 -8.99 -4.76 -21.85
CA ARG A 269 -9.43 -3.42 -22.25
C ARG A 269 -10.95 -3.29 -22.26
N GLN A 270 -11.69 -4.30 -22.69
CA GLN A 270 -13.15 -4.24 -22.80
C GLN A 270 -13.83 -4.08 -21.43
N THR A 271 -13.32 -4.78 -20.42
CA THR A 271 -13.78 -4.70 -19.03
C THR A 271 -13.46 -3.33 -18.44
N THR A 272 -12.28 -2.78 -18.77
CA THR A 272 -11.93 -1.40 -18.40
C THR A 272 -12.88 -0.39 -19.06
N ASP A 273 -13.15 -0.53 -20.36
CA ASP A 273 -14.06 0.34 -21.11
C ASP A 273 -15.50 0.27 -20.55
N LYS A 274 -15.95 -0.87 -20.04
CA LYS A 274 -17.24 -1.02 -19.33
C LYS A 274 -17.29 -0.13 -18.06
N VAL A 275 -16.22 -0.07 -17.28
CA VAL A 275 -16.14 0.80 -16.09
C VAL A 275 -16.16 2.28 -16.49
N LEU A 276 -15.40 2.66 -17.52
CA LEU A 276 -15.37 4.03 -18.05
C LEU A 276 -16.73 4.46 -18.62
N ALA A 277 -17.40 3.58 -19.37
CA ALA A 277 -18.74 3.82 -19.89
C ALA A 277 -19.77 4.00 -18.76
N ARG A 278 -19.63 3.25 -17.65
CA ARG A 278 -20.45 3.44 -16.45
C ARG A 278 -20.24 4.83 -15.85
N ALA A 279 -18.99 5.28 -15.69
CA ALA A 279 -18.67 6.62 -15.20
C ALA A 279 -19.30 7.72 -16.08
N LYS A 280 -19.15 7.59 -17.41
CA LYS A 280 -19.76 8.49 -18.39
C LYS A 280 -21.29 8.58 -18.22
N LYS A 281 -21.96 7.44 -18.04
CA LYS A 281 -23.41 7.39 -17.78
C LYS A 281 -23.77 8.15 -16.50
N ARG A 282 -23.01 7.99 -15.41
CA ARG A 282 -23.25 8.74 -14.16
C ARG A 282 -23.02 10.23 -14.33
N GLY A 283 -22.00 10.63 -15.08
CA GLY A 283 -21.77 12.02 -15.43
C GLY A 283 -22.98 12.63 -16.15
N ALA A 284 -23.58 11.90 -17.09
CA ALA A 284 -24.82 12.30 -17.75
C ALA A 284 -26.00 12.43 -16.77
N ASP A 285 -26.19 11.44 -15.88
CA ASP A 285 -27.24 11.48 -14.85
C ASP A 285 -27.10 12.74 -13.94
N VAL A 286 -25.87 13.09 -13.54
CA VAL A 286 -25.58 14.29 -12.74
C VAL A 286 -25.82 15.58 -13.54
N LEU A 287 -25.45 15.64 -14.82
CA LEU A 287 -25.75 16.79 -15.67
C LEU A 287 -27.26 16.99 -15.87
N GLU A 288 -28.06 15.94 -15.93
CA GLU A 288 -29.52 16.06 -15.97
C GLU A 288 -30.10 16.63 -14.68
N ILE A 289 -29.49 16.33 -13.53
CA ILE A 289 -29.84 16.99 -12.25
C ILE A 289 -29.44 18.46 -12.29
N ASP A 290 -28.23 18.76 -12.77
CA ASP A 290 -27.72 20.14 -12.90
C ASP A 290 -28.58 21.00 -13.83
N LYS A 291 -29.11 20.44 -14.93
CA LYS A 291 -30.05 21.17 -15.82
C LYS A 291 -31.34 21.59 -15.09
N LYS A 292 -31.82 20.77 -14.15
CA LYS A 292 -33.05 21.04 -13.39
C LYS A 292 -32.81 21.97 -12.20
N SER A 293 -31.63 21.84 -11.57
CA SER A 293 -31.23 22.63 -10.41
C SER A 293 -29.74 22.97 -10.53
N PRO A 294 -29.38 24.02 -11.30
CA PRO A 294 -27.99 24.40 -11.53
C PRO A 294 -27.24 24.63 -10.24
N SER A 295 -26.10 23.98 -10.06
CA SER A 295 -25.22 24.23 -8.92
C SER A 295 -23.76 23.97 -9.28
N HIS A 296 -22.84 24.67 -8.62
CA HIS A 296 -21.40 24.40 -8.76
C HIS A 296 -21.05 22.98 -8.28
N VAL A 297 -21.78 22.43 -7.29
CA VAL A 297 -21.56 21.07 -6.78
C VAL A 297 -21.86 20.02 -7.85
N SER A 298 -23.07 20.04 -8.45
CA SER A 298 -23.45 19.10 -9.50
C SER A 298 -22.56 19.21 -10.74
N LEU A 299 -22.15 20.43 -11.11
CA LEU A 299 -21.27 20.64 -12.24
C LEU A 299 -19.84 20.11 -11.98
N SER A 300 -19.32 20.29 -10.76
CA SER A 300 -18.03 19.73 -10.34
C SER A 300 -18.06 18.20 -10.28
N GLU A 301 -19.13 17.61 -9.76
CA GLU A 301 -19.28 16.15 -9.68
C GLU A 301 -19.40 15.51 -11.06
N ALA A 302 -20.13 16.15 -11.98
CA ALA A 302 -20.16 15.73 -13.37
C ALA A 302 -18.77 15.80 -14.01
N LEU A 303 -18.02 16.89 -13.77
CA LEU A 303 -16.66 17.05 -14.28
C LEU A 303 -15.76 15.89 -13.84
N GLU A 304 -15.72 15.56 -12.56
CA GLU A 304 -14.90 14.46 -12.02
C GLU A 304 -15.23 13.11 -12.68
N LEU A 305 -16.51 12.82 -12.89
CA LEU A 305 -16.97 11.58 -13.55
C LEU A 305 -16.55 11.51 -15.03
N TYR A 306 -16.62 12.62 -15.77
CA TYR A 306 -16.20 12.66 -17.17
C TYR A 306 -14.67 12.69 -17.33
N GLU A 307 -13.94 13.34 -16.41
CA GLU A 307 -12.48 13.27 -16.36
C GLU A 307 -12.02 11.82 -16.07
N PHE A 308 -12.69 11.12 -15.15
CA PHE A 308 -12.44 9.70 -14.90
C PHE A 308 -12.74 8.83 -16.13
N ALA A 309 -13.84 9.12 -16.84
CA ALA A 309 -14.23 8.42 -18.05
C ALA A 309 -13.31 8.70 -19.26
N GLY A 310 -12.47 9.74 -19.20
CA GLY A 310 -11.61 10.17 -20.30
C GLY A 310 -12.35 10.85 -21.45
N ASP A 311 -13.48 11.52 -21.18
CA ASP A 311 -14.26 12.23 -22.21
C ASP A 311 -13.87 13.72 -22.27
N ASP A 312 -12.74 14.00 -22.91
CA ASP A 312 -12.16 15.34 -23.02
C ASP A 312 -13.11 16.36 -23.68
N GLY A 313 -14.01 15.90 -24.55
CA GLY A 313 -15.01 16.73 -25.21
C GLY A 313 -16.00 17.30 -24.19
N VAL A 314 -16.63 16.43 -23.41
CA VAL A 314 -17.61 16.86 -22.40
C VAL A 314 -16.93 17.61 -21.25
N VAL A 315 -15.72 17.22 -20.86
CA VAL A 315 -14.91 17.95 -19.88
C VAL A 315 -14.72 19.42 -20.29
N ARG A 316 -14.40 19.67 -21.57
CA ARG A 316 -14.26 21.03 -22.11
C ARG A 316 -15.57 21.81 -22.06
N ASP A 317 -16.68 21.17 -22.41
CA ASP A 317 -18.01 21.79 -22.41
C ASP A 317 -18.48 22.14 -20.99
N ILE A 318 -18.21 21.26 -20.01
CA ILE A 318 -18.47 21.52 -18.59
C ILE A 318 -17.64 22.71 -18.11
N LYS A 319 -16.35 22.76 -18.43
CA LYS A 319 -15.46 23.88 -18.06
C LYS A 319 -15.92 25.20 -18.68
N ALA A 320 -16.33 25.20 -19.95
CA ALA A 320 -16.90 26.39 -20.60
C ALA A 320 -18.24 26.83 -19.99
N THR A 321 -19.08 25.87 -19.59
CA THR A 321 -20.35 26.14 -18.89
C THR A 321 -20.09 26.75 -17.51
N ALA A 322 -19.10 26.21 -16.78
CA ALA A 322 -18.68 26.74 -15.49
C ALA A 322 -18.17 28.19 -15.65
N ASP A 323 -17.31 28.47 -16.63
CA ASP A 323 -16.80 29.82 -16.88
C ASP A 323 -17.94 30.82 -17.15
N ARG A 324 -18.92 30.44 -17.98
CA ARG A 324 -20.11 31.27 -18.28
C ARG A 324 -20.96 31.52 -17.03
N ARG A 325 -21.19 30.50 -16.18
CA ARG A 325 -21.93 30.65 -14.92
C ARG A 325 -21.15 31.51 -13.92
N GLY A 326 -19.82 31.37 -13.90
CA GLY A 326 -18.93 32.20 -13.11
C GLY A 326 -19.08 33.69 -13.44
N GLU A 327 -19.07 34.05 -14.72
CA GLU A 327 -19.29 35.45 -15.14
C GLU A 327 -20.71 35.94 -14.82
N GLN A 328 -21.73 35.11 -14.97
CA GLN A 328 -23.10 35.47 -14.59
C GLN A 328 -23.24 35.74 -13.09
N SER A 329 -22.68 34.88 -12.23
CA SER A 329 -22.69 35.10 -10.78
C SER A 329 -21.86 36.32 -10.38
N ALA A 330 -20.70 36.54 -11.03
CA ALA A 330 -19.89 37.74 -10.81
C ALA A 330 -20.67 39.01 -11.14
N PHE A 331 -21.39 39.02 -12.27
CA PHE A 331 -22.25 40.14 -12.68
C PHE A 331 -23.39 40.42 -11.69
N ARG A 332 -23.96 39.38 -11.06
CA ARG A 332 -24.99 39.52 -10.02
C ARG A 332 -24.44 39.93 -8.65
N GLY A 333 -23.12 40.07 -8.51
CA GLY A 333 -22.46 40.36 -7.23
C GLY A 333 -22.29 39.14 -6.32
N GLU A 334 -22.53 37.93 -6.83
CA GLU A 334 -22.39 36.66 -6.11
C GLU A 334 -20.94 36.16 -6.17
N ALA A 335 -19.99 36.97 -5.70
CA ALA A 335 -18.55 36.74 -5.90
C ALA A 335 -18.06 35.38 -5.37
N ARG A 336 -18.60 34.88 -4.25
CA ARG A 336 -18.25 33.55 -3.71
C ARG A 336 -18.64 32.42 -4.66
N GLU A 337 -19.85 32.49 -5.23
CA GLU A 337 -20.34 31.48 -6.16
C GLU A 337 -19.57 31.53 -7.49
N ALA A 338 -19.28 32.73 -7.97
CA ALA A 338 -18.44 32.93 -9.15
C ALA A 338 -17.06 32.28 -8.99
N VAL A 339 -16.41 32.42 -7.82
CA VAL A 339 -15.12 31.78 -7.53
C VAL A 339 -15.20 30.25 -7.62
N PHE A 340 -16.27 29.62 -7.13
CA PHE A 340 -16.44 28.17 -7.26
C PHE A 340 -16.53 27.74 -8.73
N TYR A 341 -17.33 28.44 -9.53
CA TYR A 341 -17.44 28.15 -10.96
C TYR A 341 -16.13 28.36 -11.73
N PHE A 342 -15.37 29.43 -11.45
CA PHE A 342 -14.05 29.62 -12.04
C PHE A 342 -13.02 28.60 -11.56
N GLY A 343 -13.19 28.05 -10.36
CA GLY A 343 -12.43 26.90 -9.88
C GLY A 343 -12.66 25.66 -10.76
N ILE A 344 -13.92 25.37 -11.08
CA ILE A 344 -14.31 24.25 -11.96
C ILE A 344 -13.80 24.45 -13.39
N SER A 345 -13.90 25.66 -13.94
CA SER A 345 -13.39 25.95 -15.30
C SER A 345 -11.87 25.96 -15.40
N GLY A 346 -11.16 26.07 -14.28
CA GLY A 346 -9.70 26.25 -14.24
C GLY A 346 -9.25 27.69 -14.48
N ASN A 347 -10.16 28.68 -14.50
CA ASN A 347 -9.86 30.10 -14.70
C ASN A 347 -9.31 30.75 -13.42
N LYS A 348 -8.08 30.36 -13.04
CA LYS A 348 -7.42 30.77 -11.79
C LYS A 348 -7.26 32.29 -11.66
N LYS A 349 -7.06 33.00 -12.78
CA LYS A 349 -6.92 34.46 -12.79
C LYS A 349 -8.21 35.12 -12.33
N ARG A 350 -9.34 34.77 -12.93
CA ARG A 350 -10.64 35.35 -12.60
C ARG A 350 -11.11 34.99 -11.20
N ALA A 351 -10.91 33.74 -10.78
CA ALA A 351 -11.15 33.32 -9.40
C ALA A 351 -10.35 34.17 -8.39
N SER A 352 -9.08 34.45 -8.71
CA SER A 352 -8.18 35.22 -7.84
C SER A 352 -8.60 36.69 -7.73
N GLU A 353 -8.97 37.34 -8.84
CA GLU A 353 -9.47 38.73 -8.88
C GLU A 353 -10.68 38.89 -7.94
N LEU A 354 -11.69 38.02 -8.08
CA LEU A 354 -12.92 38.08 -7.28
C LEU A 354 -12.69 37.70 -5.81
N SER A 355 -11.76 36.78 -5.53
CA SER A 355 -11.38 36.45 -4.14
C SER A 355 -10.67 37.62 -3.42
N GLY A 356 -9.87 38.40 -4.17
CA GLY A 356 -9.20 39.59 -3.65
C GLY A 356 -10.17 40.74 -3.39
N GLU A 357 -11.17 40.91 -4.24
CA GLU A 357 -12.25 41.89 -4.05
C GLU A 357 -13.15 41.54 -2.86
N THR A 358 -13.45 40.25 -2.65
CA THR A 358 -14.21 39.81 -1.46
C THR A 358 -13.45 40.05 -0.16
N LYS A 359 -12.13 39.84 -0.12
CA LYS A 359 -11.30 40.19 1.05
C LYS A 359 -11.29 41.69 1.31
N LYS A 360 -11.05 42.52 0.27
CA LYS A 360 -11.07 43.99 0.39
C LYS A 360 -12.44 44.54 0.79
N GLY A 361 -13.53 43.91 0.38
CA GLY A 361 -14.89 44.27 0.79
C GLY A 361 -15.20 43.93 2.25
N TYR A 362 -14.64 42.82 2.76
CA TYR A 362 -14.72 42.44 4.16
C TYR A 362 -13.89 43.38 5.05
N ASP A 363 -12.68 43.74 4.62
CA ASP A 363 -11.80 44.65 5.36
C ASP A 363 -12.31 46.11 5.35
N LYS A 364 -13.08 46.52 4.34
CA LYS A 364 -13.72 47.85 4.29
C LYS A 364 -15.00 47.95 5.12
N LYS A 365 -15.71 46.84 5.35
CA LYS A 365 -16.80 46.77 6.34
C LYS A 365 -16.16 46.56 7.71
N ASN A 366 -15.60 47.62 8.26
CA ASN A 366 -14.97 47.62 9.58
C ASN A 366 -15.98 47.13 10.66
N PRO A 367 -15.88 45.88 11.15
CA PRO A 367 -16.87 45.37 12.11
C PRO A 367 -16.80 46.12 13.45
N GLU A 368 -15.68 46.80 13.76
CA GLU A 368 -15.58 47.66 14.93
C GLU A 368 -16.47 48.91 14.85
N LYS A 369 -16.74 49.46 13.66
CA LYS A 369 -17.60 50.64 13.53
C LYS A 369 -19.09 50.32 13.70
N ASP A 370 -19.52 49.11 13.32
CA ASP A 370 -20.92 48.67 13.52
C ASP A 370 -21.15 48.16 14.95
N VAL A 371 -20.14 47.56 15.61
CA VAL A 371 -20.21 47.22 17.04
C VAL A 371 -20.27 48.50 17.91
N LEU A 372 -19.49 49.53 17.60
CA LEU A 372 -19.53 50.82 18.30
C LEU A 372 -20.83 51.62 18.08
N LYS A 373 -21.56 51.36 16.99
CA LYS A 373 -22.88 51.97 16.73
C LYS A 373 -23.98 51.27 17.53
N GLY A 374 -23.96 49.94 17.58
CA GLY A 374 -24.86 49.14 18.41
C GLY A 374 -24.71 49.41 19.92
N ASP A 375 -23.50 49.70 20.40
CA ASP A 375 -23.27 50.04 21.81
C ASP A 375 -23.76 51.45 22.19
N LYS A 376 -23.75 52.40 21.25
CA LYS A 376 -24.35 53.73 21.47
C LYS A 376 -25.88 53.66 21.49
N GLU A 377 -26.48 52.87 20.61
CA GLU A 377 -27.92 52.65 20.54
C GLU A 377 -28.43 51.89 21.79
N LYS A 378 -27.70 50.87 22.26
CA LYS A 378 -28.02 50.18 23.53
C LYS A 378 -27.93 51.09 24.75
N LYS A 379 -26.94 51.99 24.80
CA LYS A 379 -26.81 52.97 25.90
C LYS A 379 -27.91 54.03 25.88
N GLN A 380 -28.35 54.47 24.69
CA GLN A 380 -29.50 55.37 24.56
C GLN A 380 -30.82 54.70 24.95
N PHE A 381 -31.01 53.44 24.57
CA PHE A 381 -32.20 52.67 24.93
C PHE A 381 -32.27 52.45 26.45
N LYS A 382 -31.15 52.08 27.08
CA LYS A 382 -31.08 51.88 28.53
C LYS A 382 -31.34 53.16 29.33
N LYS A 383 -30.80 54.29 28.87
CA LYS A 383 -31.11 55.60 29.48
C LYS A 383 -32.59 55.98 29.33
N GLY A 384 -33.18 55.70 28.17
CA GLY A 384 -34.61 55.93 27.93
C GLY A 384 -35.50 55.10 28.85
N THR A 385 -35.16 53.83 29.13
CA THR A 385 -35.89 53.00 30.11
C THR A 385 -35.69 53.47 31.55
N ASP A 386 -34.46 53.82 31.94
CA ASP A 386 -34.17 54.27 33.31
C ASP A 386 -34.88 55.61 33.64
N ASP A 387 -34.97 56.52 32.66
CA ASP A 387 -35.69 57.79 32.80
C ASP A 387 -37.22 57.56 32.89
N LEU A 388 -37.76 56.56 32.17
CA LEU A 388 -39.17 56.20 32.19
C LEU A 388 -39.59 55.50 33.49
N GLU A 389 -38.76 54.60 34.02
CA GLU A 389 -38.99 53.96 35.33
C GLU A 389 -39.01 55.00 36.45
N LYS A 390 -38.14 56.02 36.36
CA LYS A 390 -38.08 57.12 37.33
C LYS A 390 -39.27 58.06 37.26
N GLU A 391 -39.84 58.33 36.08
CA GLU A 391 -41.08 59.09 35.93
C GLU A 391 -42.32 58.31 36.39
N LEU A 392 -42.31 56.98 36.25
CA LEU A 392 -43.39 56.10 36.67
C LEU A 392 -43.31 55.65 38.14
N GLY A 393 -42.23 55.98 38.84
CA GLY A 393 -42.06 55.70 40.28
C GLY A 393 -41.86 54.22 40.62
N MET A 394 -41.25 53.45 39.71
CA MET A 394 -40.86 52.05 39.94
C MET A 394 -39.43 51.90 40.42
#